data_AF-A0A5C2RQG8-F1
#
_entry.id   AF-A0A5C2RQG8-F1
#
_cell.length_a   1.000
_cell.length_b   1.000
_cell.length_c   1.000
_cell.angle_alpha   90.00
_cell.angle_beta   90.00
_cell.angle_gamma   90.00
#
_symmetry.space_group_name_H-M   'P 1'
#
loop_
_entity.id
_entity.type
_entity.pdbx_description
1 polymer ?
#
loop_
_entity_poly.entity_id
_entity_poly.type
_entity_poly.pdbx_seq_one_letter_code
_entity_poly.pdbx_strand_id
1 'polypeptide(L)'
;MTSTCPHLLQRVSSARSTAVRSHSHAALLRPFPLPSIPLLVPLIPGVPLTSELPKPNYSDPRGSVRRLLNALLVRATSDPCARMCWNLRLFHKDVALRYGILLYGWPADIPFMNLSTGHGSPSMAQVRHLLTLLTVQPQPRMYFIRATPEQLLAAERNVLGAVAPGPLFPAPAPLPYFGRSDISRRRVFKRDSDGNAIPHRYIRNGPKSAKVISKELDSEGSDEVSVVN
;
A
#
# COMPACT_ATOMS: atom_id res chain seq x y z
N MET A 1 -48.72 3.76 54.31
CA MET A 1 -49.77 2.85 54.80
C MET A 1 -51.10 3.48 54.43
N THR A 2 -52.03 2.93 53.68
CA THR A 2 -52.23 1.63 53.00
C THR A 2 -53.40 1.89 52.05
N SER A 3 -53.23 1.65 50.74
CA SER A 3 -54.34 1.71 49.77
C SER A 3 -54.69 0.28 49.37
N THR A 4 -55.96 -0.05 49.56
CA THR A 4 -56.54 -1.40 49.55
C THR A 4 -57.31 -1.59 48.24
N CYS A 5 -56.99 -2.66 47.51
CA CYS A 5 -57.76 -3.16 46.36
C CYS A 5 -59.15 -3.67 46.79
N PRO A 6 -60.09 -3.84 45.85
CA PRO A 6 -60.38 -5.23 45.49
C PRO A 6 -60.70 -5.50 44.01
N HIS A 7 -60.33 -6.72 43.65
CA HIS A 7 -60.72 -7.56 42.51
C HIS A 7 -62.23 -7.84 42.45
N LEU A 8 -62.73 -8.21 41.25
CA LEU A 8 -63.88 -9.09 40.88
C LEU A 8 -64.33 -8.65 39.45
N LEU A 9 -64.65 -9.46 38.43
CA LEU A 9 -64.91 -10.88 38.23
C LEU A 9 -64.73 -11.21 36.73
N GLN A 10 -64.32 -12.45 36.44
CA GLN A 10 -64.49 -13.09 35.14
C GLN A 10 -65.98 -13.37 34.88
N ARG A 11 -66.42 -13.19 33.62
CA ARG A 11 -67.53 -13.96 33.06
C ARG A 11 -67.15 -14.48 31.68
N VAL A 12 -67.12 -15.81 31.61
CA VAL A 12 -67.07 -16.61 30.40
C VAL A 12 -68.50 -16.70 29.87
N SER A 13 -68.70 -16.42 28.59
CA SER A 13 -69.88 -16.88 27.86
C SER A 13 -69.47 -17.35 26.47
N SER A 14 -69.52 -18.67 26.32
CA SER A 14 -69.37 -19.42 25.08
C SER A 14 -70.53 -19.10 24.13
N ALA A 15 -70.22 -18.80 22.87
CA ALA A 15 -71.22 -18.79 21.79
C ALA A 15 -70.59 -19.26 20.47
N ARG A 16 -70.96 -20.49 20.11
CA ARG A 16 -71.12 -21.10 18.77
C ARG A 16 -70.26 -20.56 17.62
N SER A 17 -69.32 -21.42 17.23
CA SER A 17 -68.65 -21.44 15.94
C SER A 17 -69.63 -21.75 14.80
N THR A 18 -69.94 -20.77 13.96
CA THR A 18 -70.43 -20.99 12.59
C THR A 18 -69.27 -20.80 11.62
N ALA A 19 -68.92 -21.88 10.93
CA ALA A 19 -67.85 -21.90 9.94
C ALA A 19 -68.24 -21.05 8.72
N VAL A 20 -67.66 -19.85 8.61
CA VAL A 20 -67.70 -19.05 7.39
C VAL A 20 -66.50 -19.45 6.54
N ARG A 21 -66.76 -20.09 5.40
CA ARG A 21 -65.75 -20.33 4.34
C ARG A 21 -65.22 -18.97 3.86
N SER A 22 -64.03 -18.58 4.31
CA SER A 22 -63.29 -17.48 3.68
C SER A 22 -62.52 -18.04 2.48
N HIS A 23 -62.90 -17.63 1.28
CA HIS A 23 -62.09 -17.84 0.08
C HIS A 23 -60.95 -16.83 0.10
N SER A 24 -59.82 -17.21 0.68
CA SER A 24 -58.57 -16.46 0.55
C SER A 24 -58.02 -16.69 -0.86
N HIS A 25 -58.31 -15.75 -1.77
CA HIS A 25 -57.49 -15.57 -2.95
C HIS A 25 -56.09 -15.16 -2.46
N ALA A 26 -55.17 -16.14 -2.38
CA ALA A 26 -53.75 -15.86 -2.29
C ALA A 26 -53.33 -15.19 -3.60
N ALA A 27 -53.45 -13.87 -3.66
CA ALA A 27 -52.79 -13.08 -4.68
C ALA A 27 -51.28 -13.27 -4.47
N LEU A 28 -50.70 -14.18 -5.25
CA LEU A 28 -49.26 -14.32 -5.40
C LEU A 28 -48.74 -12.99 -5.96
N LEU A 29 -48.39 -12.07 -5.07
CA LEU A 29 -47.54 -10.94 -5.40
C LEU A 29 -46.21 -11.55 -5.84
N ARG A 30 -46.08 -11.76 -7.15
CA ARG A 30 -44.79 -12.03 -7.76
C ARG A 30 -43.89 -10.86 -7.34
N PRO A 31 -42.76 -11.10 -6.64
CA PRO A 31 -41.82 -10.03 -6.40
C PRO A 31 -41.42 -9.50 -7.78
N PHE A 32 -41.69 -8.21 -8.02
CA PHE A 32 -41.22 -7.54 -9.21
C PHE A 32 -39.72 -7.81 -9.33
N PRO A 33 -39.23 -8.34 -10.47
CA PRO A 33 -37.79 -8.36 -10.69
C PRO A 33 -37.37 -6.89 -10.70
N LEU A 34 -36.66 -6.48 -9.65
CA LEU A 34 -36.00 -5.18 -9.64
C LEU A 34 -35.20 -5.10 -10.95
N PRO A 35 -35.36 -4.04 -11.75
CA PRO A 35 -34.47 -3.85 -12.87
C PRO A 35 -33.05 -3.81 -12.30
N SER A 36 -32.22 -4.76 -12.71
CA SER A 36 -30.78 -4.70 -12.51
C SER A 36 -30.28 -3.48 -13.27
N ILE A 37 -30.41 -2.31 -12.66
CA ILE A 37 -29.72 -1.11 -13.13
C ILE A 37 -28.25 -1.43 -12.93
N PRO A 38 -27.45 -1.56 -14.02
CA PRO A 38 -26.01 -1.66 -13.84
C PRO A 38 -25.60 -0.38 -13.11
N LEU A 39 -25.09 -0.52 -11.88
CA LEU A 39 -24.47 0.58 -11.15
C LEU A 39 -23.40 1.18 -12.06
N LEU A 40 -23.73 2.28 -12.72
CA LEU A 40 -22.80 3.05 -13.53
C LEU A 40 -21.81 3.64 -12.52
N VAL A 41 -20.68 2.96 -12.32
CA VAL A 41 -19.65 3.43 -11.40
C VAL A 41 -19.21 4.82 -11.89
N PRO A 42 -19.40 5.89 -11.10
CA PRO A 42 -19.06 7.24 -11.54
C PRO A 42 -17.55 7.30 -11.83
N LEU A 43 -17.20 7.60 -13.07
CA LEU A 43 -15.82 7.76 -13.51
C LEU A 43 -15.30 9.12 -13.06
N ILE A 44 -14.08 9.14 -12.54
CA ILE A 44 -13.36 10.36 -12.16
C ILE A 44 -12.81 11.00 -13.45
N PRO A 45 -13.18 12.26 -13.75
CA PRO A 45 -12.66 12.97 -14.93
C PRO A 45 -11.13 13.10 -14.88
N GLY A 46 -10.47 12.85 -16.02
CA GLY A 46 -9.02 12.97 -16.14
C GLY A 46 -8.22 11.78 -15.60
N VAL A 47 -8.87 10.79 -14.98
CA VAL A 47 -8.23 9.54 -14.57
C VAL A 47 -8.35 8.50 -15.69
N PRO A 48 -7.25 7.92 -16.18
CA PRO A 48 -7.31 6.94 -17.26
C PRO A 48 -8.02 5.67 -16.79
N LEU A 49 -8.70 5.01 -17.72
CA LEU A 49 -9.24 3.68 -17.48
C LEU A 49 -8.08 2.69 -17.29
N THR A 50 -8.28 1.69 -16.43
CA THR A 50 -7.26 0.66 -16.22
C THR A 50 -6.95 -0.15 -17.47
N SER A 51 -7.89 -0.22 -18.42
CA SER A 51 -7.69 -0.87 -19.73
C SER A 51 -6.63 -0.18 -20.58
N GLU A 52 -6.37 1.11 -20.34
CA GLU A 52 -5.37 1.89 -21.07
C GLU A 52 -3.97 1.82 -20.46
N LEU A 53 -3.83 1.16 -19.31
CA LEU A 53 -2.56 1.00 -18.61
C LEU A 53 -1.84 -0.29 -19.05
N PRO A 54 -0.50 -0.33 -18.97
CA PRO A 54 0.24 -1.55 -19.24
C PRO A 54 -0.25 -2.71 -18.37
N LYS A 55 -0.51 -3.87 -18.98
CA LYS A 55 -0.93 -5.07 -18.22
C LYS A 55 0.08 -5.38 -17.11
N PRO A 56 -0.33 -5.59 -15.85
CA PRO A 56 0.59 -5.91 -14.77
C PRO A 56 1.21 -7.31 -14.95
N ASN A 57 2.46 -7.48 -14.53
CA ASN A 57 3.07 -8.79 -14.37
C ASN A 57 3.03 -9.19 -12.89
N TYR A 58 2.12 -10.09 -12.54
CA TYR A 58 1.94 -10.54 -11.15
C TYR A 58 3.11 -11.37 -10.60
N SER A 59 4.00 -11.90 -11.47
CA SER A 59 5.23 -12.58 -11.02
C SER A 59 6.31 -11.60 -10.52
N ASP A 60 6.28 -10.34 -10.99
CA ASP A 60 7.10 -9.24 -10.49
C ASP A 60 6.20 -8.05 -10.09
N PRO A 61 5.58 -8.10 -8.90
CA PRO A 61 4.67 -7.06 -8.46
C PRO A 61 5.39 -5.73 -8.21
N ARG A 62 6.67 -5.75 -7.80
CA ARG A 62 7.47 -4.54 -7.59
C ARG A 62 7.74 -3.82 -8.91
N GLY A 63 8.19 -4.55 -9.93
CA GLY A 63 8.39 -3.99 -11.28
C GLY A 63 7.08 -3.48 -11.86
N SER A 64 5.99 -4.22 -11.68
CA SER A 64 4.66 -3.83 -12.16
C SER A 64 4.14 -2.54 -11.54
N VAL A 65 4.24 -2.39 -10.21
CA VAL A 65 3.83 -1.14 -9.53
C VAL A 65 4.64 0.05 -10.05
N ARG A 66 5.97 -0.09 -10.19
CA ARG A 66 6.81 0.99 -10.74
C ARG A 66 6.42 1.35 -12.16
N ARG A 67 6.19 0.35 -13.01
CA ARG A 67 5.81 0.56 -14.42
C ARG A 67 4.46 1.26 -14.53
N LEU A 68 3.46 0.81 -13.75
CA LEU A 68 2.13 1.41 -13.74
C LEU A 68 2.15 2.85 -13.24
N LEU A 69 2.84 3.13 -12.13
CA LEU A 69 2.96 4.50 -11.60
C LEU A 69 3.69 5.42 -12.57
N ASN A 70 4.76 4.96 -13.22
CA ASN A 70 5.42 5.75 -14.28
C ASN A 70 4.49 6.00 -15.46
N ALA A 71 3.70 5.01 -15.90
CA ALA A 71 2.75 5.18 -17.00
C ALA A 71 1.64 6.20 -16.65
N LEU A 72 1.12 6.13 -15.43
CA LEU A 72 0.15 7.10 -14.91
C LEU A 72 0.76 8.51 -14.82
N LEU A 73 2.01 8.60 -14.35
CA LEU A 73 2.73 9.86 -14.24
C LEU A 73 2.91 10.50 -15.62
N VAL A 74 3.46 9.78 -16.59
CA VAL A 74 3.66 10.25 -17.98
C VAL A 74 2.33 10.71 -18.59
N ARG A 75 1.23 10.00 -18.35
CA ARG A 75 -0.09 10.43 -18.82
C ARG A 75 -0.54 11.73 -18.17
N ALA A 76 -0.40 11.85 -16.85
CA ALA A 76 -0.82 13.05 -16.11
C ALA A 76 0.02 14.29 -16.48
N THR A 77 1.33 14.12 -16.72
CA THR A 77 2.25 15.20 -17.07
C THR A 77 2.29 15.50 -18.55
N SER A 78 1.94 14.53 -19.41
CA SER A 78 2.21 14.54 -20.86
C SER A 78 3.71 14.64 -21.20
N ASP A 79 4.60 14.34 -20.25
CA ASP A 79 6.05 14.32 -20.44
C ASP A 79 6.55 12.87 -20.45
N PRO A 80 7.03 12.33 -21.60
CA PRO A 80 7.52 10.95 -21.71
C PRO A 80 8.80 10.71 -20.89
N CYS A 81 9.51 11.78 -20.53
CA CYS A 81 10.71 11.72 -19.70
C CYS A 81 10.40 11.81 -18.20
N ALA A 82 9.13 11.98 -17.81
CA ALA A 82 8.73 12.01 -16.41
C ALA A 82 8.99 10.64 -15.75
N ARG A 83 9.65 10.67 -14.59
CA ARG A 83 10.03 9.46 -13.84
C ARG A 83 9.62 9.60 -12.40
N MET A 84 9.11 8.51 -11.83
CA MET A 84 8.72 8.47 -10.44
C MET A 84 9.93 8.57 -9.51
N CYS A 85 9.87 9.52 -8.58
CA CYS A 85 10.83 9.68 -7.48
C CYS A 85 10.26 9.06 -6.20
N TRP A 86 11.02 8.15 -5.59
CA TRP A 86 10.59 7.42 -4.38
C TRP A 86 11.12 8.02 -3.07
N ASN A 87 11.82 9.14 -3.15
CA ASN A 87 12.24 9.92 -2.00
C ASN A 87 11.28 11.10 -1.87
N LEU A 88 10.75 11.37 -0.69
CA LEU A 88 9.78 12.44 -0.48
C LEU A 88 10.26 13.80 -1.01
N ARG A 89 11.52 14.19 -0.73
CA ARG A 89 12.04 15.49 -1.16
C ARG A 89 12.16 15.58 -2.68
N LEU A 90 12.56 14.50 -3.32
CA LEU A 90 12.65 14.44 -4.79
C LEU A 90 11.25 14.36 -5.42
N PHE A 91 10.33 13.61 -4.82
CA PHE A 91 8.94 13.58 -5.27
C PHE A 91 8.32 14.98 -5.18
N HIS A 92 8.52 15.67 -4.06
CA HIS A 92 8.05 17.03 -3.85
C HIS A 92 8.58 18.00 -4.91
N LYS A 93 9.89 18.04 -5.12
CA LYS A 93 10.51 18.96 -6.08
C LYS A 93 10.27 18.57 -7.53
N ASP A 94 10.60 17.32 -7.87
CA ASP A 94 10.70 16.87 -9.27
C ASP A 94 9.39 16.34 -9.83
N VAL A 95 8.42 16.02 -8.98
CA VAL A 95 7.09 15.56 -9.40
C VAL A 95 6.03 16.61 -9.07
N ALA A 96 5.85 16.93 -7.78
CA ALA A 96 4.73 17.75 -7.35
C ALA A 96 4.85 19.21 -7.78
N LEU A 97 5.94 19.90 -7.41
CA LEU A 97 6.14 21.29 -7.78
C LEU A 97 6.47 21.45 -9.27
N ARG A 98 7.34 20.60 -9.82
CA ARG A 98 7.75 20.69 -11.23
C ARG A 98 6.59 20.52 -12.22
N TYR A 99 5.71 19.54 -11.99
CA TYR A 99 4.62 19.24 -12.92
C TYR A 99 3.24 19.67 -12.42
N GLY A 100 3.13 20.18 -11.19
CA GLY A 100 1.87 20.60 -10.60
C GLY A 100 0.89 19.45 -10.42
N ILE A 101 1.35 18.30 -9.94
CA ILE A 101 0.52 17.08 -9.77
C ILE A 101 0.71 16.43 -8.41
N LEU A 102 -0.30 15.73 -7.92
CA LEU A 102 -0.27 15.00 -6.65
C LEU A 102 -0.71 13.56 -6.85
N LEU A 103 -0.15 12.65 -6.04
CA LEU A 103 -0.51 11.25 -6.03
C LEU A 103 -1.61 10.99 -5.00
N TYR A 104 -2.79 10.63 -5.49
CA TYR A 104 -3.95 10.30 -4.67
C TYR A 104 -4.12 8.79 -4.46
N GLY A 105 -4.78 8.43 -3.36
CA GLY A 105 -5.15 7.06 -3.04
C GLY A 105 -4.01 6.17 -2.53
N TRP A 106 -2.86 6.76 -2.21
CA TRP A 106 -1.79 6.00 -1.56
C TRP A 106 -2.24 5.54 -0.16
N PRO A 107 -2.15 4.24 0.15
CA PRO A 107 -2.69 3.69 1.38
C PRO A 107 -1.87 4.11 2.60
N ALA A 108 -2.56 4.30 3.73
CA ALA A 108 -1.99 4.94 4.90
C ALA A 108 -0.96 4.09 5.66
N ASP A 109 -1.10 2.77 5.57
CA ASP A 109 -0.29 1.75 6.23
C ASP A 109 1.01 1.42 5.47
N ILE A 110 1.16 1.93 4.24
CA ILE A 110 2.31 1.67 3.40
C ILE A 110 3.18 2.92 3.32
N PRO A 111 4.44 2.87 3.79
CA PRO A 111 5.31 4.04 3.71
C PRO A 111 5.64 4.37 2.25
N PHE A 112 5.58 5.65 1.90
CA PHE A 112 5.98 6.12 0.57
C PHE A 112 7.51 6.10 0.43
N MET A 113 8.04 5.00 -0.12
CA MET A 113 9.47 4.83 -0.35
C MET A 113 9.76 3.87 -1.52
N ASN A 114 11.05 3.67 -1.82
CA ASN A 114 11.45 2.77 -2.89
C ASN A 114 11.05 1.32 -2.58
N LEU A 115 10.36 0.69 -3.51
CA LEU A 115 9.87 -0.68 -3.41
C LEU A 115 10.97 -1.76 -3.57
N SER A 116 12.25 -1.38 -3.63
CA SER A 116 13.37 -2.31 -3.82
C SER A 116 13.74 -2.96 -2.50
N THR A 117 14.23 -4.20 -2.54
CA THR A 117 14.66 -4.94 -1.36
C THR A 117 15.66 -4.13 -0.54
N GLY A 118 15.30 -3.80 0.70
CA GLY A 118 16.13 -3.01 1.62
C GLY A 118 15.44 -2.79 2.97
N HIS A 119 16.14 -2.20 3.91
CA HIS A 119 15.59 -1.88 5.23
C HIS A 119 14.41 -0.90 5.10
N GLY A 120 13.28 -1.21 5.73
CA GLY A 120 12.06 -0.40 5.68
C GLY A 120 11.22 -0.53 4.41
N SER A 121 11.69 -1.27 3.38
CA SER A 121 10.92 -1.44 2.14
C SER A 121 9.59 -2.15 2.39
N PRO A 122 8.49 -1.78 1.70
CA PRO A 122 7.21 -2.44 1.86
C PRO A 122 7.28 -3.96 1.69
N SER A 123 6.52 -4.67 2.52
CA SER A 123 6.39 -6.12 2.45
C SER A 123 5.77 -6.55 1.11
N MET A 124 5.95 -7.81 0.70
CA MET A 124 5.37 -8.28 -0.56
C MET A 124 3.84 -8.22 -0.56
N ALA A 125 3.21 -8.41 0.61
CA ALA A 125 1.76 -8.25 0.77
C ALA A 125 1.33 -6.79 0.51
N GLN A 126 2.07 -5.82 1.06
CA GLN A 126 1.85 -4.39 0.83
C GLN A 126 2.05 -4.03 -0.65
N VAL A 127 3.10 -4.53 -1.31
CA VAL A 127 3.32 -4.29 -2.74
C VAL A 127 2.20 -4.88 -3.60
N ARG A 128 1.70 -6.07 -3.25
CA ARG A 128 0.53 -6.65 -3.93
C ARG A 128 -0.74 -5.83 -3.70
N HIS A 129 -0.93 -5.28 -2.51
CA HIS A 129 -2.02 -4.37 -2.23
C HIS A 129 -1.96 -3.10 -3.10
N LEU A 130 -0.79 -2.46 -3.21
CA LEU A 130 -0.57 -1.34 -4.14
C LEU A 130 -0.90 -1.72 -5.58
N LEU A 131 -0.47 -2.91 -6.01
CA LEU A 131 -0.76 -3.41 -7.35
C LEU A 131 -2.27 -3.54 -7.57
N THR A 132 -3.00 -4.11 -6.61
CA THR A 132 -4.46 -4.20 -6.66
C THR A 132 -5.09 -2.81 -6.82
N LEU A 133 -4.68 -1.82 -6.03
CA LEU A 133 -5.22 -0.46 -6.12
C LEU A 133 -5.00 0.19 -7.49
N LEU A 134 -3.87 -0.11 -8.14
CA LEU A 134 -3.53 0.39 -9.47
C LEU A 134 -4.26 -0.35 -10.62
N THR A 135 -4.83 -1.53 -10.35
CA THR A 135 -5.45 -2.39 -11.37
C THR A 135 -6.95 -2.60 -11.16
N VAL A 136 -7.54 -2.02 -10.11
CA VAL A 136 -8.99 -2.05 -9.87
C VAL A 136 -9.74 -1.41 -11.05
N GLN A 137 -10.79 -2.08 -11.53
CA GLN A 137 -11.66 -1.57 -12.60
C GLN A 137 -12.84 -0.76 -12.05
N PRO A 138 -13.39 0.19 -12.82
CA PRO A 138 -12.95 0.62 -14.16
C PRO A 138 -11.74 1.56 -14.15
N GLN A 139 -11.45 2.19 -13.02
CA GLN A 139 -10.37 3.15 -12.83
C GLN A 139 -9.52 2.79 -11.62
N PRO A 140 -8.21 3.09 -11.66
CA PRO A 140 -7.33 2.83 -10.55
C PRO A 140 -7.74 3.67 -9.34
N ARG A 141 -7.63 3.10 -8.14
CA ARG A 141 -7.82 3.83 -6.88
C ARG A 141 -6.61 4.68 -6.50
N MET A 142 -5.46 4.41 -7.13
CA MET A 142 -4.24 5.20 -7.02
C MET A 142 -3.93 5.88 -8.35
N TYR A 143 -3.86 7.21 -8.36
CA TYR A 143 -3.73 7.98 -9.60
C TYR A 143 -3.16 9.38 -9.33
N PHE A 144 -2.69 10.04 -10.39
CA PHE A 144 -2.21 11.41 -10.32
C PHE A 144 -3.31 12.40 -10.72
N ILE A 145 -3.41 13.52 -10.00
CA ILE A 145 -4.32 14.63 -10.30
C ILE A 145 -3.52 15.92 -10.38
N ARG A 146 -3.97 16.87 -11.20
CA ARG A 146 -3.46 18.25 -11.18
C ARG A 146 -3.72 18.88 -9.81
N ALA A 147 -2.67 19.45 -9.23
CA ALA A 147 -2.76 20.15 -7.97
C ALA A 147 -3.48 21.48 -8.16
N THR A 148 -4.30 21.87 -7.18
CA THR A 148 -4.84 23.24 -7.14
C THR A 148 -3.73 24.23 -6.75
N PRO A 149 -3.85 25.52 -7.11
CA PRO A 149 -2.88 26.54 -6.69
C PRO A 149 -2.68 26.58 -5.17
N GLU A 150 -3.75 26.40 -4.40
CA GLU A 150 -3.70 26.34 -2.94
C GLU A 150 -2.88 25.15 -2.43
N GLN A 151 -3.03 23.98 -3.06
CA GLN A 151 -2.24 22.80 -2.73
C GLN A 151 -0.76 22.99 -3.05
N LEU A 152 -0.43 23.69 -4.13
CA LEU A 152 0.96 24.01 -4.48
C LEU A 152 1.57 25.03 -3.51
N LEU A 153 0.83 26.07 -3.12
CA LEU A 153 1.29 27.02 -2.10
C LEU A 153 1.49 26.33 -0.74
N ALA A 154 0.58 25.41 -0.38
CA ALA A 154 0.74 24.59 0.82
C ALA A 154 1.96 23.65 0.72
N ALA A 155 2.18 23.07 -0.47
CA ALA A 155 3.35 22.26 -0.76
C ALA A 155 4.67 23.01 -0.60
N GLU A 156 4.74 24.26 -1.08
CA GLU A 156 5.93 25.11 -0.93
C GLU A 156 6.26 25.39 0.53
N ARG A 157 5.22 25.60 1.36
CA ARG A 157 5.38 25.91 2.79
C ARG A 157 5.66 24.69 3.66
N ASN A 158 5.11 23.53 3.31
CA ASN A 158 5.24 22.32 4.12
C ASN A 158 5.28 21.03 3.26
N VAL A 159 6.50 20.50 3.09
CA VAL A 159 6.77 19.27 2.33
C VAL A 159 6.06 18.04 2.92
N LEU A 160 5.99 17.92 4.25
CA LEU A 160 5.49 16.73 4.94
C LEU A 160 3.97 16.70 5.04
N GLY A 161 3.33 17.86 5.18
CA GLY A 161 1.88 17.94 5.39
C GLY A 161 1.04 17.96 4.11
N ALA A 162 1.57 18.53 3.01
CA ALA A 162 0.74 18.86 1.83
C ALA A 162 0.94 17.92 0.63
N VAL A 163 2.12 17.32 0.46
CA VAL A 163 2.48 16.56 -0.77
C VAL A 163 2.57 15.06 -0.54
N ALA A 164 2.45 14.67 0.70
CA ALA A 164 2.66 13.32 1.14
C ALA A 164 1.63 12.32 0.61
N PRO A 165 2.05 11.32 -0.17
CA PRO A 165 1.19 10.19 -0.46
C PRO A 165 1.13 9.32 0.81
N GLY A 166 0.26 9.67 1.76
CA GLY A 166 0.02 8.92 3.00
C GLY A 166 0.56 9.56 4.29
N PRO A 167 0.03 9.14 5.46
CA PRO A 167 0.33 9.73 6.77
C PRO A 167 1.62 9.22 7.42
N LEU A 168 2.33 8.26 6.81
CA LEU A 168 3.54 7.66 7.38
C LEU A 168 4.76 7.99 6.54
N PHE A 169 5.39 9.13 6.82
CA PHE A 169 6.83 9.19 6.67
C PHE A 169 7.45 8.62 7.93
N PRO A 170 8.25 7.54 7.83
CA PRO A 170 9.26 7.38 8.86
C PRO A 170 10.07 8.68 8.87
N ALA A 171 10.10 9.37 10.01
CA ALA A 171 11.16 10.33 10.28
C ALA A 171 12.47 9.65 9.87
N PRO A 172 13.39 10.31 9.13
CA PRO A 172 14.63 9.69 8.72
C PRO A 172 15.25 9.04 9.95
N ALA A 173 15.16 7.71 10.02
CA ALA A 173 15.64 6.99 11.18
C ALA A 173 17.13 7.35 11.26
N PRO A 174 17.65 7.79 12.41
CA PRO A 174 19.07 8.12 12.56
C PRO A 174 19.95 6.86 12.51
N LEU A 175 19.43 5.74 12.00
CA LEU A 175 20.23 4.59 11.63
C LEU A 175 21.14 5.05 10.48
N PRO A 176 22.47 5.04 10.68
CA PRO A 176 23.38 5.42 9.61
C PRO A 176 23.07 4.56 8.39
N TYR A 177 22.88 5.18 7.23
CA TYR A 177 22.81 4.42 5.99
C TYR A 177 24.20 3.81 5.75
N PHE A 178 24.39 2.56 6.18
CA PHE A 178 25.68 1.85 6.05
C PHE A 178 25.98 1.38 4.62
N GLY A 179 25.22 1.85 3.62
CA GLY A 179 25.36 1.42 2.23
C GLY A 179 24.97 -0.04 1.97
N ARG A 180 25.25 -0.51 0.76
CA ARG A 180 25.01 -1.89 0.32
C ARG A 180 25.95 -2.91 0.96
N SER A 181 25.44 -4.01 1.50
CA SER A 181 26.26 -5.03 2.20
C SER A 181 26.97 -6.01 1.28
N ASP A 182 26.68 -5.96 -0.01
CA ASP A 182 27.34 -6.71 -1.06
C ASP A 182 28.37 -5.86 -1.83
N ILE A 183 28.70 -4.66 -1.32
CA ILE A 183 29.83 -3.88 -1.83
C ILE A 183 31.08 -4.76 -1.79
N SER A 184 31.73 -4.93 -2.94
CA SER A 184 32.83 -5.85 -3.24
C SER A 184 32.51 -7.34 -3.45
N ARG A 185 31.26 -7.79 -3.24
CA ARG A 185 30.84 -9.17 -3.57
C ARG A 185 30.62 -9.29 -5.07
N ARG A 186 31.36 -10.19 -5.72
CA ARG A 186 31.25 -10.42 -7.17
C ARG A 186 30.14 -11.44 -7.46
N ARG A 187 29.26 -11.12 -8.41
CA ARG A 187 28.20 -12.03 -8.88
C ARG A 187 28.79 -13.03 -9.88
N VAL A 188 28.37 -14.30 -9.79
CA VAL A 188 28.75 -15.32 -10.77
C VAL A 188 28.11 -14.97 -12.11
N PHE A 189 28.93 -14.68 -13.11
CA PHE A 189 28.46 -14.23 -14.43
C PHE A 189 28.63 -15.28 -15.53
N LYS A 190 29.61 -16.19 -15.39
CA LYS A 190 29.91 -17.19 -16.41
C LYS A 190 29.65 -18.59 -15.86
N ARG A 191 28.95 -19.39 -16.66
CA ARG A 191 28.82 -20.83 -16.48
C ARG A 191 29.50 -21.54 -17.63
N ASP A 192 30.05 -22.71 -17.38
CA ASP A 192 30.59 -23.58 -18.44
C ASP A 192 29.44 -24.24 -19.22
N SER A 193 29.80 -25.01 -20.24
CA SER A 193 28.87 -25.80 -21.07
C SER A 193 28.04 -26.80 -20.27
N ASP A 194 28.52 -27.21 -19.09
CA ASP A 194 27.85 -28.15 -18.18
C ASP A 194 26.99 -27.43 -17.13
N GLY A 195 26.93 -26.10 -17.18
CA GLY A 195 26.13 -25.26 -16.28
C GLY A 195 26.77 -24.95 -14.93
N ASN A 196 28.00 -25.40 -14.68
CA ASN A 196 28.74 -25.09 -13.47
C ASN A 196 29.27 -23.65 -13.50
N ALA A 197 29.29 -23.01 -12.34
CA ALA A 197 29.84 -21.67 -12.20
C ALA A 197 31.35 -21.68 -12.46
N ILE A 198 31.82 -20.95 -13.48
CA ILE A 198 33.26 -20.82 -13.74
C ILE A 198 33.85 -19.97 -12.61
N PRO A 199 34.78 -20.52 -11.79
CA PRO A 199 35.36 -19.79 -10.69
C PRO A 199 36.19 -18.62 -11.21
N HIS A 200 36.13 -17.49 -10.53
CA HIS A 200 36.98 -16.36 -10.84
C HIS A 200 38.42 -16.62 -10.37
N ARG A 201 39.40 -16.06 -11.08
CA ARG A 201 40.83 -16.11 -10.72
C ARG A 201 41.12 -15.65 -9.28
N TYR A 202 40.29 -14.75 -8.74
CA TYR A 202 40.39 -14.29 -7.35
C TYR A 202 39.03 -14.37 -6.66
N ILE A 203 39.02 -14.93 -5.45
CA ILE A 203 37.84 -15.01 -4.60
C ILE A 203 37.55 -13.62 -4.01
N ARG A 204 36.34 -13.11 -4.24
CA ARG A 204 35.85 -11.84 -3.67
C ARG A 204 34.49 -12.06 -3.00
N ASN A 205 34.52 -12.38 -1.71
CA ASN A 205 33.34 -12.79 -0.93
C ASN A 205 32.51 -11.61 -0.40
N GLY A 206 32.89 -10.36 -0.68
CA GLY A 206 32.23 -9.18 -0.14
C GLY A 206 33.03 -8.55 0.99
N PRO A 207 32.39 -7.70 1.82
CA PRO A 207 33.06 -6.96 2.88
C PRO A 207 33.77 -7.90 3.86
N LYS A 208 35.01 -7.54 4.23
CA LYS A 208 35.84 -8.33 5.17
C LYS A 208 35.50 -8.06 6.64
N SER A 209 34.71 -7.04 6.93
CA SER A 209 34.33 -6.63 8.29
C SER A 209 32.82 -6.42 8.40
N ALA A 210 32.29 -6.60 9.61
CA ALA A 210 30.94 -6.19 9.94
C ALA A 210 30.80 -4.66 9.79
N LYS A 211 29.64 -4.20 9.35
CA LYS A 211 29.35 -2.77 9.17
C LYS A 211 29.10 -2.02 10.47
N VAL A 212 28.74 -2.77 11.51
CA VAL A 212 28.48 -2.26 12.85
C VAL A 212 29.26 -3.16 13.79
N ILE A 213 30.14 -2.56 14.57
CA ILE A 213 30.83 -3.21 15.69
C ILE A 213 30.08 -2.72 16.93
N SER A 214 29.44 -3.63 17.66
CA SER A 214 28.82 -3.29 18.94
C SER A 214 29.93 -3.03 19.97
N LYS A 215 29.77 -1.99 20.79
CA LYS A 215 30.75 -1.59 21.82
C LYS A 215 30.85 -2.57 23.02
N GLU A 216 30.23 -3.73 22.93
CA GLU A 216 30.16 -4.73 24.01
C GLU A 216 31.31 -5.76 24.00
N LEU A 217 32.30 -5.61 23.11
CA LEU A 217 33.41 -6.57 22.95
C LEU A 217 34.81 -6.00 23.22
N ASP A 218 34.94 -4.87 23.93
CA ASP A 218 36.24 -4.30 24.32
C ASP A 218 36.46 -4.34 25.85
N SER A 219 35.77 -5.22 26.57
CA SER A 219 35.89 -5.36 28.03
C SER A 219 36.16 -6.80 28.45
N GLU A 220 37.24 -7.39 27.94
CA GLU A 220 37.89 -8.51 28.59
C GLU A 220 39.34 -8.14 28.93
N GLY A 221 39.51 -7.78 30.21
CA GLY A 221 40.59 -8.24 31.07
C GLY A 221 42.01 -8.14 30.54
N SER A 222 42.64 -7.00 30.78
CA SER A 222 44.07 -6.93 31.03
C SER A 222 44.40 -7.62 32.37
N ASP A 223 44.57 -8.94 32.39
CA ASP A 223 45.23 -9.62 33.49
C ASP A 223 46.69 -9.83 33.14
N GLU A 224 47.52 -8.96 33.71
CA GLU A 224 48.97 -9.05 33.75
C GLU A 224 49.37 -10.32 34.52
N VAL A 225 49.91 -11.32 33.83
CA VAL A 225 50.53 -12.48 34.48
C VAL A 225 51.90 -12.03 34.99
N SER A 226 51.99 -11.67 36.27
CA SER A 226 53.26 -11.59 36.99
C SER A 226 53.62 -12.97 37.54
N VAL A 227 54.66 -13.55 36.95
CA VAL A 227 55.47 -14.63 37.54
C VAL A 227 56.55 -13.98 38.42
N VAL A 228 57.09 -14.76 39.38
CA VAL A 228 58.28 -14.55 40.23
C VAL A 228 57.92 -13.92 41.59
N ASN A 229 58.16 -14.53 42.76
CA ASN A 229 58.98 -15.67 43.21
C ASN A 229 58.35 -16.30 44.46
#